data_AF-A0A954TRK5-F1
#
_entry.id   AF-A0A954TRK5-F1
#
_cell.length_a   1.000
_cell.length_b   1.000
_cell.length_c   1.000
_cell.angle_alpha   90.00
_cell.angle_beta   90.00
_cell.angle_gamma   90.00
#
_symmetry.space_group_name_H-M   'P 1'
#
loop_
_entity.id
_entity.type
_entity.pdbx_description
1 polymer ?
#
loop_
_entity_poly.entity_id
_entity_poly.type
_entity_poly.pdbx_seq_one_letter_code
_entity_poly.pdbx_strand_id
1 'polypeptide(L)'
;MSENQFNDRMRKLRNLVVMAMADGSIGEREVAFVAERCHELGLGESELNHAIRFGLGDDAALELPTDPGERDELMIDLVRMMAADGVLDESEKRLFALAAAKMEMSSEQLNQLLDKTLE
;
A
#
# COMPACT_ATOMS: atom_id res chain seq x y z
N MET A 1 6.47 -23.38 -0.75
CA MET A 1 6.51 -21.91 -0.69
C MET A 1 7.49 -21.55 0.41
N SER A 2 8.45 -20.66 0.16
CA SER A 2 9.42 -20.26 1.19
C SER A 2 8.76 -19.30 2.17
N GLU A 3 9.00 -19.50 3.47
CA GLU A 3 8.40 -18.74 4.57
C GLU A 3 8.61 -17.21 4.43
N ASN A 4 9.76 -16.79 3.90
CA ASN A 4 10.05 -15.39 3.60
C ASN A 4 9.08 -14.78 2.57
N GLN A 5 8.77 -15.51 1.50
CA GLN A 5 7.96 -14.99 0.40
C GLN A 5 6.50 -14.78 0.80
N PHE A 6 6.01 -15.56 1.77
CA PHE A 6 4.68 -15.37 2.37
C PHE A 6 4.66 -14.14 3.28
N ASN A 7 5.70 -13.97 4.11
CA ASN A 7 5.82 -12.83 5.02
C ASN A 7 5.88 -11.49 4.28
N ASP A 8 6.58 -11.43 3.15
CA ASP A 8 6.70 -10.19 2.37
C ASP A 8 5.37 -9.81 1.70
N ARG A 9 4.63 -10.79 1.17
CA ARG A 9 3.26 -10.58 0.65
C ARG A 9 2.31 -10.10 1.75
N MET A 10 2.40 -10.68 2.94
CA MET A 10 1.59 -10.30 4.09
C MET A 10 1.91 -8.88 4.57
N ARG A 11 3.16 -8.43 4.45
CA ARG A 11 3.56 -7.04 4.73
C ARG A 11 3.02 -6.07 3.70
N LYS A 12 3.11 -6.39 2.41
CA LYS A 12 2.52 -5.59 1.33
C LYS A 12 1.02 -5.39 1.55
N LEU A 13 0.29 -6.47 1.84
CA LEU A 13 -1.15 -6.40 2.10
C LEU A 13 -1.49 -5.54 3.33
N ARG A 14 -0.71 -5.66 4.42
CA ARG A 14 -0.90 -4.81 5.61
C ARG A 14 -0.67 -3.33 5.31
N ASN A 15 0.37 -2.99 4.56
CA ASN A 15 0.62 -1.61 4.18
C ASN A 15 -0.52 -1.03 3.34
N LEU A 16 -1.02 -1.80 2.37
CA LEU A 16 -2.18 -1.42 1.55
C LEU A 16 -3.41 -1.11 2.41
N VAL A 17 -3.73 -1.95 3.40
CA VAL A 17 -4.85 -1.70 4.31
C VAL A 17 -4.62 -0.46 5.16
N VAL A 18 -3.45 -0.31 5.77
CA VAL A 18 -3.14 0.85 6.64
C VAL A 18 -3.32 2.16 5.87
N MET A 19 -2.93 2.17 4.59
CA MET A 19 -3.10 3.34 3.72
C MET A 19 -4.57 3.57 3.37
N ALA A 20 -5.29 2.52 2.97
CA ALA A 20 -6.73 2.54 2.69
C ALA A 20 -7.60 2.94 3.89
N MET A 21 -7.02 3.02 5.09
CA MET A 21 -7.74 3.38 6.32
C MET A 21 -7.22 4.65 6.97
N ALA A 22 -6.23 5.31 6.36
CA ALA A 22 -5.64 6.54 6.88
C ALA A 22 -6.64 7.70 6.96
N ASP A 23 -7.67 7.66 6.11
CA ASP A 23 -8.75 8.65 6.09
C ASP A 23 -9.85 8.36 7.15
N GLY A 24 -9.66 7.32 7.97
CA GLY A 24 -10.54 6.98 9.08
C GLY A 24 -11.75 6.11 8.71
N SER A 25 -11.92 5.80 7.43
CA SER A 25 -12.92 4.84 6.94
C SER A 25 -12.45 4.21 5.63
N ILE A 26 -12.63 2.90 5.49
CA ILE A 26 -12.42 2.19 4.22
C ILE A 26 -13.75 2.15 3.46
N GLY A 27 -13.79 2.73 2.26
CA GLY A 27 -14.95 2.68 1.37
C GLY A 27 -15.04 1.36 0.61
N GLU A 28 -16.18 1.14 -0.07
CA GLU A 28 -16.38 -0.08 -0.89
C GLU A 28 -15.33 -0.23 -2.00
N ARG A 29 -14.78 0.88 -2.49
CA ARG A 29 -13.76 0.91 -3.54
C ARG A 29 -12.41 0.45 -3.02
N GLU A 30 -11.96 0.95 -1.87
CA GLU A 30 -10.71 0.49 -1.29
C GLU A 30 -10.81 -0.98 -0.85
N VAL A 31 -11.96 -1.42 -0.32
CA VAL A 31 -12.18 -2.84 0.00
C VAL A 31 -12.04 -3.70 -1.25
N ALA A 32 -12.62 -3.30 -2.38
CA ALA A 32 -12.50 -4.05 -3.63
C ALA A 32 -11.05 -4.10 -4.12
N PHE A 33 -10.31 -2.99 -4.04
CA PHE A 33 -8.91 -2.92 -4.43
C PHE A 33 -8.00 -3.80 -3.56
N VAL A 34 -8.17 -3.75 -2.23
CA VAL A 34 -7.40 -4.60 -1.31
C VAL A 34 -7.74 -6.08 -1.50
N ALA A 35 -9.01 -6.42 -1.78
CA ALA A 35 -9.42 -7.78 -2.07
C ALA A 35 -8.82 -8.32 -3.39
N GLU A 36 -8.77 -7.51 -4.44
CA GLU A 36 -8.11 -7.85 -5.70
C GLU A 36 -6.61 -8.07 -5.50
N ARG A 37 -5.92 -7.15 -4.81
CA ARG A 37 -4.49 -7.32 -4.49
C ARG A 37 -4.21 -8.54 -3.62
N CYS A 38 -5.09 -8.86 -2.68
CA CYS A 38 -4.99 -10.08 -1.88
C CYS A 38 -4.99 -11.34 -2.77
N HIS A 39 -5.91 -11.38 -3.75
CA HIS A 39 -5.99 -12.48 -4.70
C HIS A 39 -4.74 -12.59 -5.58
N GLU A 40 -4.22 -11.47 -6.09
CA GLU A 40 -3.01 -11.43 -6.92
C GLU A 40 -1.74 -11.86 -6.15
N LEU A 41 -1.67 -11.53 -4.86
CA LEU A 41 -0.57 -11.97 -3.98
C LEU A 41 -0.68 -13.48 -3.63
N GLY A 42 -1.77 -14.14 -4.01
CA GLY A 42 -2.08 -15.52 -3.65
C GLY A 42 -2.33 -15.69 -2.15
N LEU A 43 -2.85 -14.64 -1.51
CA LEU A 43 -3.25 -14.62 -0.11
C LEU A 43 -4.75 -14.95 -0.02
N GLY A 44 -5.16 -15.54 1.09
CA GLY A 44 -6.54 -15.91 1.34
C GLY A 44 -7.35 -14.81 2.01
N GLU A 45 -8.65 -15.04 2.09
CA GLU A 45 -9.60 -14.15 2.77
C GLU A 45 -9.29 -14.00 4.28
N SER A 46 -8.62 -14.99 4.88
CA SER A 46 -8.16 -14.94 6.27
C SER A 46 -7.04 -13.91 6.46
N GLU A 47 -6.09 -13.87 5.53
CA GLU A 47 -4.98 -12.93 5.51
C GLU A 47 -5.47 -11.51 5.24
N LEU A 48 -6.46 -11.35 4.34
CA LEU A 48 -7.16 -10.09 4.12
C LEU A 48 -7.83 -9.58 5.40
N ASN A 49 -8.63 -10.42 6.07
CA ASN A 49 -9.27 -10.06 7.33
C ASN A 49 -8.24 -9.70 8.42
N HIS A 50 -7.11 -10.38 8.46
CA HIS A 50 -6.04 -10.08 9.40
C HIS A 50 -5.37 -8.74 9.08
N ALA A 51 -5.12 -8.44 7.80
CA ALA A 51 -4.60 -7.15 7.38
C ALA A 51 -5.57 -6.01 7.71
N ILE A 52 -6.88 -6.17 7.42
CA ILE A 52 -7.94 -5.22 7.78
C ILE A 52 -7.96 -4.94 9.28
N ARG A 53 -7.92 -5.99 10.10
CA ARG A 53 -7.84 -5.84 11.57
C ARG A 53 -6.56 -5.14 12.03
N PHE A 54 -5.44 -5.37 11.36
CA PHE A 54 -4.18 -4.69 11.66
C PHE A 54 -4.27 -3.19 11.38
N GLY A 55 -4.84 -2.80 10.23
CA GLY A 55 -5.07 -1.40 9.93
C GLY A 55 -6.05 -0.70 10.87
N LEU A 56 -7.00 -1.44 11.45
CA LEU A 56 -8.01 -0.91 12.40
C LEU A 56 -7.45 -0.74 13.81
N GLY A 57 -6.25 -1.27 14.10
CA GLY A 57 -5.62 -1.18 15.40
C GLY A 57 -4.82 0.12 15.59
N ASP A 58 -4.73 0.60 16.83
CA ASP A 58 -3.91 1.77 17.20
C ASP A 58 -2.40 1.60 16.91
N ASP A 59 -1.94 0.36 16.68
CA ASP A 59 -0.56 0.02 16.32
C ASP A 59 -0.33 -0.08 14.79
N ALA A 60 -1.26 0.42 13.98
CA ALA A 60 -1.16 0.45 12.52
C ALA A 60 0.02 1.32 12.05
N ALA A 61 1.22 0.74 12.01
CA ALA A 61 2.43 1.36 11.48
C ALA A 61 2.74 0.79 10.09
N LEU A 62 3.05 1.67 9.14
CA LEU A 62 3.58 1.29 7.83
C LEU A 62 4.89 0.51 8.01
N GLU A 63 4.86 -0.78 7.70
CA GLU A 63 6.03 -1.65 7.68
C GLU A 63 6.70 -1.56 6.32
N LEU A 64 7.51 -0.52 6.12
CA LEU A 64 8.16 -0.26 4.83
C LEU A 64 9.20 -1.34 4.52
N PRO A 65 9.19 -1.93 3.32
CA PRO A 65 10.17 -2.93 2.92
C PRO A 65 11.58 -2.35 2.89
N THR A 66 12.58 -3.17 3.22
CA THR A 66 14.00 -2.78 3.16
C THR A 66 14.61 -3.00 1.78
N ASP A 67 13.99 -3.85 0.95
CA ASP A 67 14.43 -4.12 -0.42
C ASP A 67 13.99 -3.02 -1.39
N PRO A 68 14.89 -2.48 -2.25
CA PRO A 68 14.55 -1.43 -3.21
C PRO A 68 13.46 -1.82 -4.22
N GLY A 69 13.45 -3.08 -4.69
CA GLY A 69 12.45 -3.53 -5.65
C GLY A 69 11.06 -3.61 -5.03
N GLU A 70 10.98 -4.05 -3.77
CA GLU A 70 9.71 -4.07 -3.05
C GLU A 70 9.22 -2.67 -2.66
N ARG A 71 10.13 -1.72 -2.44
CA ARG A 71 9.78 -0.29 -2.25
C ARG A 71 9.14 0.29 -3.49
N ASP A 72 9.73 0.02 -4.66
CA ASP A 72 9.19 0.49 -5.94
C ASP A 72 7.81 -0.11 -6.22
N GLU A 73 7.62 -1.41 -6.00
CA GLU A 73 6.30 -2.06 -6.14
C GLU A 73 5.26 -1.46 -5.20
N LEU A 74 5.61 -1.28 -3.92
CA LEU A 74 4.70 -0.66 -2.95
C LEU A 74 4.37 0.78 -3.36
N MET A 75 5.34 1.55 -3.85
CA MET A 75 5.12 2.92 -4.30
C MET A 75 4.23 2.99 -5.55
N ILE A 76 4.36 2.05 -6.49
CA ILE A 76 3.46 1.93 -7.65
C ILE A 76 2.04 1.61 -7.20
N ASP A 77 1.87 0.67 -6.27
CA ASP A 77 0.55 0.32 -5.73
C ASP A 77 -0.13 1.50 -5.05
N LEU A 78 0.65 2.28 -4.31
CA LEU A 78 0.19 3.53 -3.71
C LEU A 78 -0.25 4.52 -4.79
N VAL A 79 0.59 4.79 -5.79
CA VAL A 79 0.26 5.71 -6.88
C VAL A 79 -1.01 5.27 -7.64
N ARG A 80 -1.18 3.96 -7.87
CA ARG A 80 -2.39 3.41 -8.52
C ARG A 80 -3.64 3.63 -7.68
N MET A 81 -3.56 3.40 -6.37
CA MET A 81 -4.64 3.70 -5.43
C MET A 81 -5.03 5.19 -5.53
N MET A 82 -4.04 6.09 -5.56
CA MET A 82 -4.26 7.54 -5.68
C MET A 82 -4.80 7.98 -7.04
N ALA A 83 -4.37 7.34 -8.12
CA ALA A 83 -4.83 7.62 -9.48
C ALA A 83 -6.28 7.14 -9.71
N ALA A 84 -6.70 6.09 -9.00
CA ALA A 84 -8.04 5.51 -9.12
C ALA A 84 -9.14 6.42 -8.56
N ASP A 85 -8.86 7.19 -7.49
CA ASP A 85 -9.86 8.10 -6.89
C ASP A 85 -9.89 9.50 -7.51
N GLY A 86 -8.83 9.91 -8.23
CA GLY A 86 -8.79 11.16 -9.01
C GLY A 86 -8.83 12.47 -8.18
N VAL A 87 -9.07 12.38 -6.87
CA VAL A 87 -9.05 13.49 -5.92
C VAL A 87 -8.41 13.01 -4.63
N LEU A 88 -7.14 13.37 -4.44
CA LEU A 88 -6.38 13.10 -3.22
C LEU A 88 -6.81 14.06 -2.08
N ASP A 89 -7.21 13.51 -0.94
CA ASP A 89 -7.33 14.28 0.30
C ASP A 89 -5.92 14.69 0.81
N GLU A 90 -5.85 15.74 1.61
CA GLU A 90 -4.58 16.21 2.21
C GLU A 90 -3.97 15.15 3.15
N SER A 91 -4.81 14.29 3.72
CA SER A 91 -4.40 13.19 4.60
C SER A 91 -3.60 12.12 3.84
N GLU A 92 -4.09 11.71 2.65
CA GLU A 92 -3.44 10.73 1.77
C GLU A 92 -2.13 11.26 1.18
N LYS A 93 -2.09 12.52 0.73
CA LYS A 93 -0.86 13.17 0.24
C LYS A 93 0.23 13.17 1.29
N ARG A 94 -0.14 13.43 2.54
CA ARG A 94 0.80 13.47 3.66
C ARG A 94 1.37 12.09 3.97
N LEU A 95 0.54 11.06 3.88
CA LEU A 95 0.94 9.68 4.09
C LEU A 95 1.86 9.18 2.98
N PHE A 96 1.55 9.51 1.72
CA PHE A 96 2.42 9.26 0.58
C PHE A 96 3.78 9.95 0.72
N ALA A 97 3.78 11.24 1.07
CA ALA A 97 5.01 12.00 1.28
C ALA A 97 5.86 11.39 2.43
N LEU A 98 5.22 10.91 3.49
CA LEU A 98 5.89 10.23 4.60
C LEU A 98 6.49 8.89 4.16
N ALA A 99 5.77 8.10 3.36
CA ALA A 99 6.25 6.83 2.82
C ALA A 99 7.46 7.05 1.89
N ALA A 100 7.35 7.98 0.94
CA ALA A 100 8.43 8.34 0.03
C ALA A 100 9.69 8.84 0.77
N ALA A 101 9.50 9.71 1.78
CA ALA A 101 10.59 10.20 2.61
C ALA A 101 11.28 9.09 3.41
N LYS A 102 10.51 8.16 3.98
CA LYS A 102 11.07 7.03 4.74
C LYS A 102 11.73 5.97 3.86
N MET A 103 11.35 5.86 2.59
CA MET A 103 12.00 4.98 1.62
C MET A 103 13.26 5.60 0.99
N GLU A 104 13.62 6.84 1.38
CA GLU A 104 14.72 7.63 0.82
C GLU A 104 14.63 7.79 -0.71
N MET A 105 13.40 7.79 -1.24
CA MET A 105 13.17 7.94 -2.68
C MET A 105 13.35 9.41 -3.06
N SER A 106 14.14 9.64 -4.11
CA SER A 106 14.27 10.98 -4.65
C SER A 106 12.97 11.40 -5.34
N SER A 107 12.71 12.71 -5.39
CA SER A 107 11.57 13.27 -6.14
C SER A 107 11.60 12.86 -7.61
N GLU A 108 12.80 12.62 -8.16
CA GLU A 108 13.01 12.17 -9.54
C GLU A 108 12.59 10.71 -9.73
N GLN A 109 12.93 9.81 -8.80
CA GLN A 109 12.47 8.42 -8.81
C GLN A 109 10.95 8.34 -8.65
N LEU A 110 10.39 9.17 -7.77
CA LEU A 110 8.96 9.26 -7.55
C LEU A 110 8.21 9.71 -8.80
N ASN A 111 8.69 10.76 -9.46
CA ASN A 111 8.11 11.25 -10.72
C ASN A 111 8.20 10.20 -11.83
N GLN A 112 9.31 9.47 -11.95
CA GLN A 112 9.43 8.39 -12.93
C GLN A 112 8.43 7.24 -12.68
N LEU A 113 8.13 6.94 -11.41
CA LEU A 113 7.14 5.92 -11.06
C LEU A 113 5.71 6.42 -11.31
N LEU A 114 5.44 7.69 -11.03
CA LEU A 114 4.17 8.35 -11.36
C LEU A 114 3.92 8.31 -12.87
N ASP A 115 4.89 8.73 -13.67
CA ASP A 115 4.79 8.73 -15.13
C ASP A 115 4.53 7.32 -15.69
N LYS A 116 5.27 6.31 -15.23
CA LYS A 116 5.08 4.90 -15.64
C LYS A 116 3.72 4.30 -15.27
N THR A 117 3.05 4.89 -14.29
CA THR A 117 1.81 4.35 -13.73
C THR A 117 0.57 5.02 -14.32
N LEU A 118 0.71 6.24 -14.84
CA LEU A 118 -0.36 7.07 -15.41
C LEU A 118 -0.44 7.01 -16.95
N GLU A 119 0.46 6.30 -17.62
CA GLU A 119 0.37 5.91 -19.05
C GLU A 119 -0.54 4.68 -19.28
#